data_AF-A0A2A5BF28-F1
#
_entry.id   AF-A0A2A5BF28-F1
#
_cell.length_a   1.000
_cell.length_b   1.000
_cell.length_c   1.000
_cell.angle_alpha   90.00
_cell.angle_beta   90.00
_cell.angle_gamma   90.00
#
_symmetry.space_group_name_H-M   'P 1'
#
loop_
_entity.id
_entity.type
_entity.pdbx_description
1 polymer ?
#
loop_
_entity_poly.entity_id
_entity_poly.type
_entity_poly.pdbx_seq_one_letter_code
_entity_poly.pdbx_strand_id
1 'polypeptide(L)' 'MAIGSISGSGLEGIYKGLDIAAGAADKIAKVSESEDAAGDLTSSMVDLQRAKVQVQASAKVLETEGRLIGSLIDIEV' A
#
# COMPACT_ATOMS: atom_id res chain seq x y z
N MET A 1 -20.70 12.33 -5.03
CA MET A 1 -20.32 11.84 -3.69
C MET A 1 -19.56 10.49 -3.69
N ALA A 2 -19.01 10.01 -4.82
CA ALA A 2 -18.23 8.75 -4.84
C ALA A 2 -16.71 8.98 -4.90
N ILE A 3 -16.27 10.04 -5.57
CA ILE A 3 -14.87 10.40 -5.80
C ILE A 3 -14.18 10.89 -4.51
N GLY A 4 -14.84 11.74 -3.70
CA GLY A 4 -14.27 12.17 -2.41
C GLY A 4 -14.04 11.03 -1.40
N SER A 5 -14.81 9.95 -1.51
CA SER A 5 -14.73 8.77 -0.63
C SER A 5 -13.59 7.81 -1.04
N ILE A 6 -13.29 7.77 -2.34
CA ILE A 6 -12.24 6.94 -2.92
C ILE A 6 -10.85 7.56 -2.71
N SER A 7 -10.70 8.88 -2.81
CA SER A 7 -9.44 9.55 -2.46
C SER A 7 -9.05 9.33 -0.99
N GLY A 8 -10.03 9.36 -0.06
CA GLY A 8 -9.79 9.09 1.36
C GLY A 8 -9.33 7.66 1.61
N SER A 9 -10.02 6.67 1.04
CA SER A 9 -9.68 5.24 1.19
C SER A 9 -8.39 4.84 0.45
N GLY A 10 -8.06 5.51 -0.65
CA GLY A 10 -6.80 5.36 -1.36
C GLY A 10 -5.61 5.84 -0.52
N LEU A 11 -5.70 7.06 0.03
CA LEU A 11 -4.68 7.59 0.94
C LEU A 11 -4.54 6.75 2.21
N GLU A 12 -5.66 6.39 2.85
CA GLU A 12 -5.69 5.51 4.02
C GLU A 12 -4.97 4.17 3.75
N GLY A 13 -5.20 3.58 2.57
CA GLY A 13 -4.55 2.33 2.16
C GLY A 13 -3.05 2.47 1.90
N ILE A 14 -2.59 3.63 1.40
CA ILE A 14 -1.16 3.94 1.28
C ILE A 14 -0.51 4.05 2.67
N TYR A 15 -1.12 4.81 3.58
CA TYR A 15 -0.62 4.96 4.96
C TYR A 15 -0.57 3.62 5.70
N LYS A 16 -1.64 2.82 5.60
CA LYS A 16 -1.71 1.50 6.21
C LYS A 16 -0.70 0.52 5.63
N GLY A 17 -0.47 0.56 4.31
CA GLY A 17 0.56 -0.25 3.68
C GLY A 17 1.98 0.16 4.09
N LEU A 18 2.24 1.46 4.27
CA LEU A 18 3.51 1.97 4.80
C LEU A 18 3.76 1.53 6.24
N ASP A 19 2.74 1.55 7.10
CA ASP A 19 2.83 1.09 8.49
C ASP A 19 3.15 -0.42 8.58
N ILE A 20 2.46 -1.25 7.79
CA ILE A 20 2.74 -2.69 7.71
C ILE A 20 4.14 -2.95 7.17
N ALA A 21 4.59 -2.20 6.16
CA ALA A 21 5.93 -2.32 5.61
C ALA A 21 7.01 -1.94 6.63
N ALA A 22 6.79 -0.89 7.41
CA ALA A 22 7.70 -0.47 8.47
C ALA A 22 7.80 -1.54 9.58
N GLY A 23 6.67 -2.09 10.02
CA GLY A 23 6.64 -3.17 11.02
C GLY A 23 7.29 -4.47 10.52
N ALA A 24 7.10 -4.81 9.24
CA ALA A 24 7.75 -5.96 8.62
C ALA A 24 9.27 -5.75 8.47
N ALA A 25 9.71 -4.54 8.10
CA ALA A 25 11.14 -4.20 8.03
C ALA A 25 11.82 -4.28 9.40
N ASP A 26 11.17 -3.81 10.46
CA ASP A 26 11.69 -3.89 11.83
C ASP A 26 11.80 -5.36 12.31
N LYS A 27 10.81 -6.20 11.98
CA LYS A 27 10.88 -7.65 12.22
C LYS A 27 12.01 -8.33 11.45
N ILE A 28 12.22 -7.98 10.17
CA ILE A 28 13.33 -8.50 9.37
C ILE A 28 14.69 -8.09 9.98
N ALA A 29 14.81 -6.88 10.51
CA ALA A 29 16.04 -6.43 11.18
C ALA A 29 16.30 -7.21 12.48
N LYS A 30 15.24 -7.58 13.22
CA LYS A 30 15.30 -8.34 14.48
C LYS A 30 15.43 -9.86 14.30
N VAL A 31 15.16 -10.38 13.09
CA VAL A 31 15.32 -11.81 12.76
C VAL A 31 16.74 -12.32 13.04
N SER A 32 17.76 -11.45 13.00
CA SER A 32 19.14 -11.82 13.35
C SER A 32 19.33 -12.23 14.83
N GLU A 33 18.36 -11.94 15.71
CA GLU A 33 18.39 -12.33 17.13
C GLU A 33 17.51 -13.57 17.47
N SER A 34 16.74 -14.10 16.52
CA SER A 34 15.80 -15.22 16.74
C SER A 34 16.42 -16.60 16.47
N GLU A 35 16.07 -17.59 17.32
CA GLU A 35 16.48 -19.01 17.17
C GLU A 35 15.86 -19.69 15.93
N ASP A 36 14.72 -19.19 15.42
CA ASP A 36 13.99 -19.67 14.23
C ASP A 36 13.98 -18.63 13.08
N ALA A 37 15.14 -18.03 12.83
CA ALA A 37 15.33 -16.92 11.89
C ALA A 37 14.73 -17.14 10.47
N ALA A 38 14.70 -18.37 9.96
CA ALA A 38 14.20 -18.66 8.62
C ALA A 38 12.66 -18.55 8.49
N GLY A 39 11.91 -18.95 9.52
CA GLY A 39 10.46 -18.87 9.56
C GLY A 39 9.97 -17.42 9.70
N ASP A 40 10.58 -16.69 10.63
CA ASP A 40 10.25 -15.29 10.89
C ASP A 40 10.62 -14.37 9.71
N LEU A 41 11.73 -14.66 9.02
CA LEU A 41 12.11 -13.94 7.80
C LEU A 41 11.09 -14.14 6.68
N THR A 42 10.65 -15.38 6.46
CA THR A 42 9.69 -15.72 5.41
C THR A 42 8.34 -15.06 5.68
N SER A 43 7.85 -15.12 6.92
CA SER A 43 6.61 -14.45 7.34
C SER A 43 6.68 -12.94 7.12
N SER A 44 7.78 -12.32 7.55
CA SER A 44 7.98 -10.87 7.42
C SER A 44 8.12 -10.43 5.95
N MET A 45 8.76 -11.23 5.10
CA MET A 45 8.84 -10.99 3.65
C MET A 45 7.47 -11.08 2.97
N VAL A 46 6.62 -12.04 3.37
CA VAL A 46 5.24 -12.16 2.86
C VAL A 46 4.40 -10.95 3.29
N ASP A 47 4.54 -10.49 4.53
CA ASP A 47 3.85 -9.29 5.01
C ASP A 47 4.32 -8.03 4.27
N LEU A 48 5.62 -7.91 3.99
CA LEU A 48 6.17 -6.82 3.17
C LEU A 48 5.60 -6.85 1.74
N GLN A 49 5.49 -8.05 1.15
CA GLN A 49 4.92 -8.24 -0.19
C GLN A 49 3.42 -7.86 -0.22
N ARG A 50 2.65 -8.22 0.81
CA ARG A 50 1.25 -7.81 0.97
C ARG A 50 1.12 -6.30 1.08
N ALA A 51 1.96 -5.67 1.90
CA ALA A 51 2.00 -4.21 2.04
C ALA A 51 2.25 -3.54 0.69
N LYS A 52 3.23 -4.02 -0.09
CA LYS A 52 3.52 -3.52 -1.44
C LYS A 52 2.31 -3.59 -2.37
N VAL A 53 1.63 -4.74 -2.41
CA VAL A 53 0.42 -4.92 -3.25
C VAL A 53 -0.70 -3.97 -2.80
N GLN A 54 -0.87 -3.77 -1.50
CA GLN A 54 -1.88 -2.86 -0.96
C GLN A 54 -1.62 -1.40 -1.34
N VAL A 55 -0.38 -0.92 -1.18
CA VAL A 55 0.02 0.43 -1.62
C VAL A 55 -0.16 0.58 -3.13
N GLN A 56 0.22 -0.42 -3.92
CA GLN A 56 0.10 -0.37 -5.38
C GLN A 56 -1.37 -0.35 -5.83
N ALA A 57 -2.25 -1.10 -5.17
CA ALA A 57 -3.68 -1.07 -5.43
C ALA A 57 -4.27 0.32 -5.10
N SER A 58 -3.93 0.88 -3.95
CA SER A 58 -4.35 2.24 -3.57
C SER A 58 -3.83 3.33 -4.51
N ALA A 59 -2.58 3.20 -4.97
CA ALA A 59 -2.01 4.10 -5.97
C ALA A 59 -2.74 3.99 -7.33
N LYS A 60 -3.12 2.78 -7.74
CA LYS A 60 -3.89 2.52 -8.98
C LYS A 60 -5.27 3.17 -8.93
N VAL A 61 -5.90 3.17 -7.76
CA VAL A 61 -7.18 3.84 -7.52
C VAL A 61 -7.03 5.35 -7.73
N LEU A 62 -6.03 6.00 -7.09
CA LEU A 62 -5.74 7.42 -7.29
C LEU A 62 -5.40 7.76 -8.76
N GLU A 63 -4.61 6.93 -9.44
CA GLU A 63 -4.28 7.10 -10.87
C GLU A 63 -5.54 7.05 -11.75
N THR A 64 -6.50 6.21 -11.38
CA THR A 64 -7.77 6.08 -12.10
C THR A 64 -8.68 7.27 -11.84
N GLU A 65 -8.70 7.81 -10.61
CA GLU A 65 -9.38 9.07 -10.30
C GLU A 65 -8.81 10.25 -11.10
N GLY A 66 -7.49 10.39 -11.14
CA GLY A 66 -6.82 11.45 -11.92
C GLY A 66 -7.14 11.37 -13.41
N ARG A 67 -7.19 10.15 -13.97
CA ARG A 67 -7.61 9.94 -15.37
C ARG A 67 -9.09 10.22 -15.60
N LEU A 68 -9.98 9.84 -14.67
CA LEU A 68 -11.41 10.13 -14.80
C LEU A 68 -11.66 11.64 -14.75
N ILE A 69 -11.07 12.35 -13.78
CA ILE A 69 -11.16 13.82 -13.68
C ILE A 69 -10.56 14.47 -14.92
N GLY A 70 -9.36 14.06 -15.34
CA GLY A 70 -8.72 14.56 -16.55
C GLY A 70 -9.57 14.34 -17.80
N SER A 71 -10.16 13.16 -17.93
CA SER A 71 -11.08 12.87 -19.04
C SER A 71 -12.34 13.74 -18.97
N LEU A 72 -12.92 13.96 -17.79
CA LEU A 72 -14.10 14.82 -17.59
C LEU A 72 -13.85 16.28 -18.00
N ILE A 73 -12.66 16.82 -17.71
CA ILE A 73 -12.29 18.17 -18.14
C ILE A 73 -12.04 18.22 -19.66
N ASP A 74 -11.50 17.16 -20.25
CA ASP A 74 -11.25 17.06 -21.69
C ASP A 74 -12.53 16.90 -22.54
N ILE A 75 -13.64 16.42 -21.96
CA ILE A 75 -14.96 16.39 -22.64
C ILE A 75 -15.72 17.72 -22.53
N GLU A 76 -15.34 18.62 -21.62
CA GLU A 76 -16.04 19.89 -21.38
C GLU A 76 -15.42 21.08 -22.14
N VAL A 77 -14.35 20.84 -22.95
CA VAL A 77 -13.72 21.83 -23.84
C VAL A 77 -14.19 21.74 -25.29
#